data_AF-A0A0L6JWY3-F1
#
_entry.id   AF-A0A0L6JWY3-F1
#
_cell.length_a   1.000
_cell.length_b   1.000
_cell.length_c   1.000
_cell.angle_alpha   90.00
_cell.angle_beta   90.00
_cell.angle_gamma   90.00
#
_symmetry.space_group_name_H-M   'P 1'
#
loop_
_entity.id
_entity.type
_entity.pdbx_description
1 polymer ?
#
loop_
_entity_poly.entity_id
_entity_poly.type
_entity_poly.pdbx_seq_one_letter_code
_entity_poly.pdbx_strand_id
1 'polypeptide(L)'
;MEKNTLRFFHLAVLVVSNYAGQRKPFNPYFHEYYNRKISEGKTKPQSLKCVMRRLVNIIYRMMKDKSEYYEKPMQEKEQQCIIFTEA
;
A
#
# COMPACT_ATOMS: atom_id res chain seq x y z
N MET A 1 19.90 -2.84 5.07
CA MET A 1 18.47 -3.14 4.80
C MET A 1 17.92 -2.48 3.53
N GLU A 2 18.72 -1.78 2.73
CA GLU A 2 18.27 -1.05 1.52
C GLU A 2 17.66 -1.91 0.41
N LYS A 3 18.17 -3.13 0.19
CA LYS A 3 17.74 -3.99 -0.94
C LYS A 3 16.30 -4.50 -0.82
N ASN A 4 15.74 -4.52 0.40
CA ASN A 4 14.36 -5.02 0.63
C ASN A 4 13.31 -3.94 0.32
N THR A 5 13.61 -2.68 0.62
CA THR A 5 12.71 -1.54 0.35
C THR A 5 12.35 -1.45 -1.12
N LEU A 6 13.28 -1.77 -2.03
CA LEU A 6 13.05 -1.74 -3.47
C LEU A 6 12.07 -2.83 -3.94
N ARG A 7 12.15 -4.04 -3.38
CA ARG A 7 11.24 -5.15 -3.75
C ARG A 7 9.80 -4.90 -3.31
N PHE A 8 9.61 -4.37 -2.10
CA PHE A 8 8.28 -4.02 -1.61
C PHE A 8 7.71 -2.78 -2.33
N PHE A 9 8.57 -1.86 -2.76
CA PHE A 9 8.15 -0.73 -3.58
C PHE A 9 7.62 -1.19 -4.95
N HIS A 10 8.33 -2.10 -5.63
CA HIS A 10 7.81 -2.69 -6.88
C HIS A 10 6.48 -3.43 -6.65
N LEU A 11 6.35 -4.18 -5.56
CA LEU A 11 5.09 -4.84 -5.21
C LEU A 11 3.95 -3.82 -5.02
N ALA A 12 4.22 -2.70 -4.34
CA ALA A 12 3.25 -1.62 -4.16
C ALA A 12 2.80 -1.01 -5.49
N VAL A 13 3.73 -0.84 -6.45
CA VAL A 13 3.40 -0.37 -7.80
C VAL A 13 2.52 -1.39 -8.52
N LEU A 14 2.85 -2.68 -8.46
CA LEU A 14 2.10 -3.74 -9.13
C LEU A 14 0.64 -3.83 -8.63
N VAL A 15 0.39 -3.74 -7.32
CA VAL A 15 -0.98 -3.84 -6.78
C VAL A 15 -1.86 -2.63 -7.08
N VAL A 16 -1.25 -1.45 -7.31
CA VAL A 16 -1.95 -0.22 -7.69
C VAL A 16 -2.12 -0.11 -9.21
N SER A 17 -1.29 -0.81 -9.98
CA SER A 17 -1.30 -0.75 -11.44
C SER A 17 -2.57 -1.39 -12.04
N ASN A 18 -2.84 -0.99 -13.27
CA ASN A 18 -3.90 -1.59 -14.08
C ASN A 18 -3.38 -2.82 -14.82
N TYR A 19 -4.28 -3.73 -15.20
CA TYR A 19 -3.94 -4.82 -16.12
C TYR A 19 -3.42 -4.26 -17.45
N ALA A 20 -2.39 -4.89 -18.01
CA ALA A 20 -1.87 -4.50 -19.31
C ALA A 20 -2.99 -4.57 -20.37
N GLY A 21 -3.30 -3.44 -21.01
CA GLY A 21 -4.36 -3.34 -22.01
C GLY A 21 -5.79 -3.14 -21.47
N GLN A 22 -6.02 -3.10 -20.16
CA GLN A 22 -7.33 -2.82 -19.57
C GLN A 22 -7.24 -1.66 -18.57
N ARG A 23 -8.29 -0.82 -18.48
CA ARG A 23 -8.37 0.25 -17.45
C ARG A 23 -8.87 -0.27 -16.09
N LYS A 24 -8.75 -1.57 -15.84
CA LYS A 24 -9.17 -2.18 -14.59
C LYS A 24 -7.97 -2.27 -13.64
N PRO A 25 -8.06 -1.75 -12.41
CA PRO A 25 -7.00 -1.91 -11.42
C PRO A 25 -6.89 -3.37 -10.99
N PHE A 26 -5.67 -3.85 -10.75
CA PHE A 26 -5.43 -5.20 -10.21
C PHE A 26 -6.14 -5.42 -8.88
N ASN A 27 -6.04 -4.41 -8.00
CA ASN A 27 -6.80 -4.38 -6.78
C ASN A 27 -7.50 -3.01 -6.66
N PRO A 28 -8.84 -2.96 -6.76
CA PRO A 28 -9.59 -1.71 -6.72
C PRO A 28 -9.44 -0.99 -5.38
N TYR A 29 -9.30 -1.74 -4.29
CA TYR A 29 -9.15 -1.22 -2.94
C TYR A 29 -7.82 -0.49 -2.72
N PHE A 30 -6.70 -1.06 -3.19
CA PHE A 30 -5.40 -0.38 -3.10
C PHE A 30 -5.30 0.82 -4.06
N HIS A 31 -5.96 0.75 -5.21
CA HIS A 31 -6.06 1.87 -6.13
C HIS A 31 -6.85 3.04 -5.52
N GLU A 32 -7.98 2.76 -4.87
CA GLU A 32 -8.75 3.77 -4.14
C GLU A 32 -7.95 4.36 -2.98
N TYR A 33 -7.25 3.53 -2.20
CA TYR A 33 -6.38 4.00 -1.11
C TYR A 33 -5.30 4.95 -1.62
N TYR A 34 -4.63 4.61 -2.72
CA TYR A 34 -3.61 5.44 -3.34
C TYR A 34 -4.18 6.80 -3.78
N ASN A 35 -5.35 6.80 -4.42
CA ASN A 35 -6.03 8.03 -4.85
C ASN A 35 -6.47 8.89 -3.66
N ARG A 36 -6.96 8.28 -2.57
CA ARG A 36 -7.26 9.00 -1.33
C ARG A 36 -6.01 9.63 -0.71
N LYS A 37 -4.87 8.94 -0.75
CA LYS A 37 -3.61 9.53 -0.25
C LYS A 37 -3.12 10.69 -1.11
N ILE A 38 -3.39 10.67 -2.42
CA ILE A 38 -3.13 11.82 -3.29
C ILE A 38 -4.08 12.98 -2.97
N SER A 39 -5.38 12.71 -2.75
CA SER A 39 -6.35 13.77 -2.42
C SER A 39 -6.10 14.40 -1.05
N GLU A 40 -5.49 13.66 -0.11
CA GLU A 40 -4.95 14.18 1.16
C GLU A 40 -3.73 15.12 0.97
N GLY A 41 -3.23 15.32 -0.25
CA GLY A 41 -2.12 16.24 -0.56
C GLY A 41 -0.72 15.60 -0.53
N LYS A 42 -0.62 14.27 -0.50
CA LYS A 42 0.69 13.59 -0.51
C LYS A 42 1.23 13.45 -1.94
N THR A 43 2.55 13.56 -2.08
CA THR A 43 3.22 13.32 -3.37
C THR A 43 3.10 11.85 -3.79
N LYS A 44 3.10 11.58 -5.10
CA LYS A 44 3.04 10.21 -5.67
C LYS A 44 3.99 9.20 -4.97
N PRO A 45 5.29 9.49 -4.77
CA PRO A 45 6.19 8.55 -4.09
C PRO A 45 5.84 8.35 -2.61
N GLN A 46 5.34 9.37 -1.91
CA GLN A 46 4.90 9.25 -0.52
C GLN A 46 3.62 8.42 -0.40
N SER A 47 2.68 8.58 -1.34
CA SER A 47 1.47 7.76 -1.43
C SER A 47 1.80 6.29 -1.70
N LEU A 48 2.75 5.99 -2.59
CA LEU A 48 3.24 4.62 -2.81
C LEU A 48 3.92 4.04 -1.57
N LYS A 49 4.75 4.81 -0.85
CA LYS A 49 5.32 4.36 0.44
C LYS A 49 4.22 4.07 1.48
N CYS A 50 3.12 4.80 1.47
CA CYS A 50 1.96 4.55 2.34
C CYS A 50 1.30 3.19 2.02
N VAL A 51 1.06 2.90 0.74
CA VAL A 51 0.57 1.59 0.27
C VAL A 51 1.54 0.46 0.65
N MET A 52 2.85 0.66 0.43
CA MET A 52 3.89 -0.32 0.77
C MET A 52 3.85 -0.70 2.26
N ARG A 53 3.74 0.29 3.16
CA ARG A 53 3.63 0.04 4.61
C ARG A 53 2.40 -0.77 4.97
N ARG A 54 1.25 -0.46 4.34
CA ARG A 54 0.01 -1.23 4.52
C ARG A 54 0.20 -2.69 4.12
N LEU A 55 0.82 -2.93 2.96
CA LEU A 55 1.09 -4.30 2.47
C LEU A 55 1.97 -5.09 3.44
N VAL A 56 3.06 -4.50 3.91
CA VAL A 56 3.97 -5.17 4.86
C VAL A 56 3.24 -5.52 6.16
N ASN A 57 2.39 -4.63 6.68
CA ASN A 57 1.61 -4.89 7.88
C ASN A 57 0.60 -6.03 7.70
N ILE A 58 -0.05 -6.12 6.54
CA ILE A 58 -0.97 -7.22 6.21
C ILE A 58 -0.21 -8.54 6.14
N ILE A 59 0.89 -8.57 5.39
CA ILE A 59 1.74 -9.76 5.25
C ILE A 59 2.25 -10.23 6.61
N TYR A 60 2.71 -9.30 7.44
CA TYR A 60 3.19 -9.60 8.79
C TYR A 60 2.08 -10.21 9.66
N ARG A 61 0.86 -9.66 9.63
CA ARG A 61 -0.29 -10.21 10.34
C ARG A 61 -0.66 -11.61 9.85
N MET A 62 -0.70 -11.82 8.53
CA MET A 62 -0.96 -13.15 7.94
C MET A 62 0.07 -14.18 8.41
N MET A 63 1.36 -13.81 8.42
CA MET A 63 2.43 -14.71 8.87
C MET A 63 2.34 -15.00 10.37
N LYS A 64 1.98 -14.01 11.18
CA LYS A 64 1.88 -14.13 12.64
C LYS A 64 0.68 -14.95 13.08
N ASP A 65 -0.50 -14.61 12.55
CA ASP A 65 -1.77 -15.22 12.93
C ASP A 65 -2.02 -16.53 12.15
N LYS A 66 -1.19 -16.83 11.14
CA LYS A 66 -1.35 -17.95 10.19
C LYS A 66 -2.73 -18.01 9.56
N SER A 67 -3.39 -16.87 9.46
CA SER A 67 -4.74 -16.73 8.93
C SER A 67 -4.69 -16.40 7.45
N GLU A 68 -5.69 -16.88 6.71
CA GLU A 68 -5.87 -16.52 5.31
C GLU A 68 -6.12 -15.01 5.15
N TYR A 69 -5.70 -14.49 4.00
CA TYR A 69 -6.01 -13.11 3.63
C TYR A 69 -7.50 -13.01 3.31
N TYR A 70 -8.23 -12.23 4.10
CA TYR A 70 -9.58 -11.78 3.76
C TYR A 70 -9.52 -10.32 3.35
N GLU A 71 -10.08 -10.00 2.18
CA GLU A 71 -10.27 -8.61 1.74
C GLU A 71 -11.31 -7.95 2.64
N LYS A 72 -10.84 -7.38 3.76
CA LYS A 72 -11.69 -6.67 4.72
C LYS A 72 -11.83 -5.21 4.31
N PRO A 73 -13.02 -4.59 4.40
CA PRO A 73 -13.20 -3.17 4.14
C PRO A 73 -12.31 -2.33 5.06
N MET A 74 -11.91 -1.17 4.55
CA MET A 74 -10.89 -0.32 5.14
C MET A 74 -11.34 0.21 6.48
N GLN A 75 -10.77 -0.29 7.57
CA GLN A 75 -10.96 0.33 8.87
C GLN A 75 -10.09 1.59 8.92
N GLU A 76 -10.71 2.75 9.08
CA GLU A 76 -10.10 4.11 9.06
C GLU A 76 -9.04 4.35 10.15
N LYS A 77 -8.78 3.38 11.01
CA LYS A 77 -7.86 3.48 12.16
C LYS A 77 -6.38 3.33 11.78
N GLU A 78 -5.97 3.78 10.59
CA GLU A 78 -4.56 4.06 10.28
C GLU A 78 -4.28 5.54 10.56
N GLN A 79 -4.42 5.91 11.84
CA GLN A 79 -3.84 7.13 12.36
C GLN A 79 -2.31 7.05 12.20
N GLN A 80 -1.77 8.13 11.66
CA GLN A 80 -0.35 8.41 11.52
C GLN A 80 0.43 7.42 10.65
N CYS A 81 0.46 7.72 9.35
CA CYS A 81 1.78 7.90 8.75
C CYS A 81 2.46 9.03 9.53
N ILE A 82 3.09 8.69 10.65
CA ILE A 82 4.18 9.47 11.23
C ILE A 82 5.08 9.88 10.06
N ILE A 83 5.00 11.16 9.70
CA ILE A 83 6.16 12.04 9.58
C ILE A 83 7.48 11.29 9.78
N PHE A 84 7.96 10.65 8.73
CA PHE A 84 9.39 10.45 8.50
C PHE A 84 9.73 11.22 7.23
N THR A 85 9.62 12.53 7.36
CA THR A 85 10.40 13.51 6.62
C THR A 85 11.34 14.17 7.62
N GLU A 86 12.20 13.38 8.26
CA GLU A 86 13.42 13.87 8.92
C GLU A 86 14.52 12.83 8.73
N ALA A 87 15.35 13.12 7.73
CA ALA A 87 16.76 12.79 7.53
C ALA A 87 17.09 12.99 6.05
#